data_AF-A0A4S4G9A5-F1
#
_entry.id   AF-A0A4S4G9A5-F1
#
_cell.length_a   1.000
_cell.length_b   1.000
_cell.length_c   1.000
_cell.angle_alpha   90.00
_cell.angle_beta   90.00
_cell.angle_gamma   90.00
#
_symmetry.space_group_name_H-M   'P 1'
#
loop_
_entity.id
_entity.type
_entity.pdbx_description
1 polymer ?
#
loop_
_entity_poly.entity_id
_entity_poly.type
_entity_poly.pdbx_seq_one_letter_code
_entity_poly.pdbx_strand_id
1 'polypeptide(L)'
;MNACGIVKKLSTDIWWILIKDVMETNGYVCMSESHTRISFNKGYTLAGYADKVFHVHVRRTGDNDEILFLDDLIAHPESAKDYETLKLPLLPEYKDNRNRYPEAKTEFVKKIVGFAKAN
;
A
#
# COMPACT_ATOMS: atom_id res chain seq x y z
N MET A 1 8.86 -11.32 1.44
CA MET A 1 9.42 -9.96 1.35
C MET A 1 8.70 -9.09 2.37
N ASN A 2 9.45 -8.43 3.25
CA ASN A 2 8.89 -7.41 4.13
C ASN A 2 9.10 -6.06 3.44
N ALA A 3 8.01 -5.36 3.13
CA ALA A 3 8.05 -4.03 2.54
C ALA A 3 7.46 -3.02 3.53
N CYS A 4 8.13 -1.90 3.72
CA CYS A 4 7.57 -0.78 4.46
C CYS A 4 6.66 0.02 3.53
N GLY A 5 5.40 0.21 3.94
CA GLY A 5 4.42 1.04 3.25
C GLY A 5 4.44 2.46 3.79
N ILE A 6 4.55 3.46 2.90
CA ILE A 6 4.48 4.88 3.26
C ILE A 6 3.35 5.53 2.46
N VAL A 7 2.45 6.24 3.14
CA VAL A 7 1.35 6.99 2.52
C VAL A 7 1.53 8.48 2.74
N LYS A 8 1.53 9.28 1.66
CA LYS A 8 1.62 10.75 1.74
C LYS A 8 0.48 11.40 0.95
N LYS A 9 -0.15 12.43 1.56
CA LYS A 9 -1.23 13.23 0.98
C LYS A 9 -0.67 14.50 0.33
N LEU A 10 -1.15 14.84 -0.87
CA LEU A 10 -0.81 16.06 -1.61
C LEU A 10 -2.09 16.78 -2.09
N SER A 11 -2.00 18.09 -2.32
CA SER A 11 -3.14 18.95 -2.67
C SER A 11 -3.07 19.65 -4.03
N THR A 12 -1.91 19.69 -4.72
CA THR A 12 -1.79 20.38 -6.02
C THR A 12 -1.01 19.58 -7.07
N ASP A 13 -1.27 19.86 -8.34
CA ASP A 13 -0.65 19.18 -9.49
C ASP A 13 0.85 19.48 -9.63
N ILE A 14 1.28 20.68 -9.20
CA ILE A 14 2.71 21.07 -9.19
C ILE A 14 3.50 20.10 -8.30
N TRP A 15 2.97 19.75 -7.12
CA TRP A 15 3.61 18.79 -6.23
C TRP A 15 3.66 17.37 -6.82
N TRP A 16 2.73 17.03 -7.71
CA TRP A 16 2.63 15.70 -8.32
C TRP A 16 3.78 15.43 -9.29
N ILE A 17 4.12 16.41 -10.13
CA ILE A 17 5.24 16.30 -11.06
C ILE A 17 6.56 16.32 -10.29
N LEU A 18 6.69 17.24 -9.34
CA LEU A 18 7.90 17.37 -8.52
C LEU A 18 8.18 16.12 -7.69
N ILE A 19 7.16 15.50 -7.07
CA ILE A 19 7.39 14.32 -6.25
C ILE A 19 7.87 13.14 -7.10
N LYS A 20 7.35 12.98 -8.32
CA LYS A 20 7.80 11.92 -9.21
C LYS A 20 9.27 12.07 -9.58
N ASP A 21 9.66 13.26 -10.01
CA ASP A 21 11.05 13.57 -10.37
C ASP A 21 12.02 13.36 -9.19
N VAL A 22 11.66 13.85 -8.01
CA VAL A 22 12.45 13.65 -6.78
C VAL A 22 12.57 12.16 -6.43
N MET A 23 11.48 11.41 -6.51
CA MET A 23 11.49 9.98 -6.18
C MET A 23 12.36 9.18 -7.16
N GLU A 24 12.22 9.42 -8.46
CA GLU A 24 12.98 8.74 -9.51
C GLU A 24 14.48 9.07 -9.43
N THR A 25 14.82 10.34 -9.21
CA THR A 25 16.21 10.79 -8.99
C THR A 25 16.84 10.13 -7.77
N ASN A 26 16.04 9.75 -6.77
CA ASN A 26 16.50 9.06 -5.57
C ASN A 26 16.44 7.52 -5.69
N GLY A 27 16.31 6.98 -6.90
CA GLY A 27 16.38 5.55 -7.18
C GLY A 27 15.12 4.78 -6.82
N TYR A 28 13.98 5.45 -6.71
CA TYR A 28 12.68 4.78 -6.73
C TYR A 28 12.20 4.60 -8.17
N VAL A 29 11.49 3.50 -8.43
CA VAL A 29 10.88 3.20 -9.72
C VAL A 29 9.38 3.45 -9.62
N CYS A 30 8.83 4.29 -10.48
CA CYS A 30 7.39 4.47 -10.61
C CYS A 30 6.76 3.19 -11.20
N MET A 31 5.92 2.52 -10.41
CA MET A 31 5.30 1.24 -10.77
C MET A 31 3.91 1.42 -11.37
N SER A 32 3.17 2.42 -10.91
CA SER A 32 1.88 2.79 -11.47
C SER A 32 1.57 4.25 -11.15
N GLU A 33 0.87 4.89 -12.08
CA GLU A 33 0.46 6.28 -11.96
C GLU A 33 -0.96 6.42 -12.49
N SER A 34 -1.79 7.15 -11.74
CA SER A 34 -3.09 7.64 -12.15
C SER A 34 -3.22 9.10 -11.72
N HIS A 35 -4.34 9.74 -12.07
CA HIS A 35 -4.59 11.13 -11.69
C HIS A 35 -4.56 11.35 -10.16
N THR A 36 -4.94 10.35 -9.36
CA THR A 36 -5.07 10.48 -7.90
C THR A 36 -4.07 9.64 -7.11
N ARG A 37 -3.31 8.75 -7.77
CA ARG A 37 -2.45 7.76 -7.13
C ARG A 37 -1.12 7.59 -7.85
N ILE A 38 -0.01 7.54 -7.12
CA ILE A 38 1.27 7.03 -7.65
C ILE A 38 1.78 5.92 -6.71
N SER A 39 2.36 4.88 -7.27
CA SER A 39 3.12 3.89 -6.50
C SER A 39 4.58 3.85 -6.95
N PHE A 40 5.47 3.84 -5.97
CA PHE A 40 6.91 3.76 -6.19
C PHE A 40 7.50 2.59 -5.42
N ASN A 41 8.47 1.91 -6.03
CA ASN A 41 9.22 0.83 -5.41
C ASN A 41 10.72 1.16 -5.37
N LYS A 42 11.41 0.72 -4.31
CA LYS A 42 12.88 0.76 -4.24
C LYS A 42 13.41 -0.53 -3.62
N GLY A 43 14.57 -0.98 -4.12
CA GLY A 43 15.20 -2.24 -3.69
C GLY A 43 14.83 -3.46 -4.52
N TYR A 44 14.23 -3.27 -5.71
CA TYR A 44 14.02 -4.33 -6.69
C TYR A 44 15.28 -4.44 -7.56
N THR A 45 15.80 -5.64 -7.76
CA THR A 45 17.05 -5.91 -8.49
C THR A 45 16.85 -7.08 -9.45
N LEU A 46 17.76 -7.24 -10.42
CA LEU A 46 17.73 -8.40 -11.33
C LEU A 46 17.91 -9.74 -10.61
N ALA A 47 18.61 -9.74 -9.46
CA ALA A 47 18.84 -10.92 -8.63
C ALA A 47 17.73 -11.16 -7.58
N GLY A 48 16.64 -10.38 -7.61
CA GLY A 48 15.58 -10.42 -6.60
C GLY A 48 15.47 -9.11 -5.82
N TYR A 49 15.51 -9.17 -4.50
CA TYR A 49 15.31 -8.00 -3.64
C TYR A 49 16.59 -7.62 -2.89
N ALA A 50 16.82 -6.32 -2.73
CA ALA A 50 17.79 -5.80 -1.78
C ALA A 50 17.34 -6.06 -0.34
N ASP A 51 18.27 -5.93 0.62
CA ASP A 51 18.00 -6.14 2.06
C ASP A 51 16.82 -5.32 2.59
N LYS A 52 16.57 -4.14 2.00
CA LYS A 52 15.43 -3.28 2.31
C LYS A 52 14.63 -2.98 1.05
N VAL A 53 13.33 -3.28 1.12
CA VAL A 53 12.37 -2.94 0.07
C VAL A 53 11.37 -1.93 0.60
N PHE A 54 11.12 -0.90 -0.20
CA PHE A 54 10.18 0.17 0.13
C PHE A 54 9.09 0.25 -0.92
N HIS A 55 7.83 0.32 -0.47
CA HIS A 55 6.69 0.66 -1.31
C HIS A 55 6.13 2.00 -0.83
N VAL A 56 6.18 3.01 -1.69
CA VAL A 56 5.65 4.34 -1.37
C VAL A 56 4.40 4.57 -2.20
N HIS A 57 3.29 4.86 -1.53
CA HIS A 57 2.01 5.18 -2.13
C HIS A 57 1.73 6.67 -1.93
N VAL A 58 1.72 7.43 -3.01
CA VAL A 58 1.31 8.84 -3.01
C VAL A 58 -0.16 8.90 -3.36
N ARG A 59 -0.94 9.62 -2.55
CA ARG A 59 -2.39 9.78 -2.70
C ARG A 59 -2.74 11.27 -2.74
N ARG A 60 -3.77 11.64 -3.52
CA ARG A 60 -4.40 12.96 -3.37
C ARG A 60 -5.20 13.03 -2.07
N THR A 61 -5.37 14.24 -1.56
CA THR A 61 -6.24 14.50 -0.41
C THR A 61 -7.66 14.01 -0.70
N GLY A 62 -8.23 13.24 0.23
CA GLY A 62 -9.56 12.63 0.10
C GLY A 62 -9.52 11.14 -0.28
N ASP A 63 -8.41 10.66 -0.86
CA ASP A 63 -8.17 9.26 -1.14
C ASP A 63 -7.39 8.62 0.03
N ASN A 64 -8.12 8.25 1.07
CA ASN A 64 -7.57 7.98 2.42
C ASN A 64 -7.87 6.56 2.95
N ASP A 65 -8.31 5.64 2.10
CA ASP A 65 -8.82 4.33 2.55
C ASP A 65 -7.77 3.51 3.31
N GLU A 66 -6.49 3.58 2.95
CA GLU A 66 -5.43 2.89 3.68
C GLU A 66 -5.22 3.44 5.10
N ILE A 67 -5.48 4.73 5.30
CA ILE A 67 -5.36 5.37 6.62
C ILE A 67 -6.55 4.99 7.49
N LEU A 68 -7.76 5.04 6.93
CA LEU A 68 -8.97 4.59 7.64
C LEU A 68 -8.85 3.12 8.05
N PHE A 69 -8.31 2.28 7.17
CA PHE A 69 -8.03 0.88 7.48
C PHE A 69 -7.03 0.74 8.63
N LEU A 70 -5.92 1.49 8.59
CA LEU A 70 -4.91 1.45 9.65
C LEU A 70 -5.47 1.91 11.00
N ASP A 71 -6.18 3.03 11.01
CA ASP A 71 -6.77 3.60 12.22
C ASP A 71 -7.76 2.61 12.85
N ASP A 72 -8.57 1.93 12.03
CA ASP A 72 -9.49 0.89 12.50
C ASP A 72 -8.75 -0.30 13.11
N LEU A 73 -7.69 -0.80 12.47
CA LEU A 73 -6.91 -1.91 13.03
C LEU A 73 -6.19 -1.54 14.35
N ILE A 74 -5.83 -0.27 14.53
CA ILE A 74 -5.25 0.23 15.79
C ILE A 74 -6.31 0.31 16.88
N ALA A 75 -7.51 0.78 16.54
CA ALA A 75 -8.62 0.94 17.46
C ALA A 75 -9.27 -0.40 17.86
N HIS A 76 -9.26 -1.40 16.97
CA HIS A 76 -9.94 -2.68 17.12
C HIS A 76 -8.95 -3.86 16.98
N PRO A 77 -8.27 -4.27 18.08
CA PRO A 77 -7.30 -5.37 18.07
C PRO A 77 -7.87 -6.70 17.54
N GLU A 78 -9.18 -6.93 17.70
CA GLU A 78 -9.90 -8.06 17.14
C GLU A 78 -9.88 -8.05 15.60
N SER A 79 -10.11 -6.89 14.97
CA SER A 79 -10.03 -6.74 13.51
C SER A 79 -8.61 -6.95 13.01
N ALA A 80 -7.60 -6.52 13.78
CA ALA A 80 -6.20 -6.80 13.47
C ALA A 80 -5.89 -8.31 13.52
N LYS A 81 -6.43 -9.02 14.51
CA LYS A 81 -6.27 -10.48 14.65
C LYS A 81 -6.98 -11.25 13.54
N ASP A 82 -8.18 -10.82 13.15
CA ASP A 82 -8.89 -11.40 12.01
C ASP A 82 -8.11 -11.19 10.71
N TYR A 83 -7.53 -10.01 10.52
CA TYR A 83 -6.70 -9.72 9.35
C TYR A 83 -5.40 -10.53 9.32
N GLU A 84 -4.78 -10.76 10.47
CA GLU A 84 -3.65 -11.68 10.59
C GLU A 84 -4.04 -13.10 10.21
N THR A 85 -5.13 -13.61 10.80
CA THR A 85 -5.66 -14.96 10.53
C THR A 85 -5.97 -15.16 9.06
N LEU A 86 -6.52 -14.14 8.39
CA LEU A 86 -6.72 -14.14 6.95
C LEU A 86 -5.39 -14.19 6.17
N LYS A 87 -4.38 -13.41 6.57
CA LYS A 87 -3.12 -13.30 5.81
C LYS A 87 -2.24 -14.53 5.88
N LEU A 88 -2.21 -15.23 7.01
CA LEU A 88 -1.30 -16.34 7.28
C LEU A 88 -1.37 -17.47 6.22
N PRO A 89 -2.56 -18.03 5.88
CA PRO A 89 -2.64 -19.09 4.87
C PRO A 89 -2.41 -18.59 3.43
N LEU A 90 -2.71 -17.32 3.15
CA LEU A 90 -2.57 -16.74 1.81
C LEU A 90 -1.10 -16.56 1.39
N LEU A 91 -0.19 -16.39 2.36
CA LEU A 91 1.24 -16.21 2.11
C LEU A 91 1.87 -17.41 1.37
N PRO A 92 1.74 -18.66 1.85
CA PRO A 92 2.25 -19.82 1.12
C PRO A 92 1.42 -20.14 -0.13
N GLU A 93 0.10 -19.95 -0.10
CA GLU A 93 -0.80 -20.27 -1.22
C GLU A 93 -0.48 -19.44 -2.47
N TYR A 94 -0.20 -18.15 -2.30
CA TYR A 94 0.03 -17.22 -3.41
C TYR A 94 1.48 -16.75 -3.53
N LYS A 95 2.45 -17.54 -3.03
CA LYS A 95 3.88 -17.19 -3.08
C LYS A 95 4.38 -16.89 -4.50
N ASP A 96 3.88 -17.62 -5.49
CA ASP A 96 4.27 -17.52 -6.90
C ASP A 96 3.29 -16.65 -7.71
N ASN A 97 2.20 -16.17 -7.08
CA ASN A 97 1.18 -15.36 -7.74
C ASN A 97 1.02 -14.00 -7.05
N ARG A 98 1.79 -13.04 -7.58
CA ARG A 98 1.87 -11.67 -7.06
C ARG A 98 0.51 -10.95 -6.98
N ASN A 99 -0.45 -11.29 -7.85
CA ASN A 99 -1.72 -10.58 -7.97
C ASN A 99 -2.80 -11.17 -7.04
N ARG A 100 -2.80 -12.49 -6.85
CA ARG A 100 -3.82 -13.19 -6.05
C ARG A 100 -3.77 -12.81 -4.56
N TYR A 101 -2.58 -12.54 -4.03
CA TYR A 101 -2.44 -12.18 -2.61
C TYR A 101 -3.14 -10.85 -2.25
N PRO A 102 -2.91 -9.73 -2.98
CA PRO A 102 -3.73 -8.52 -2.82
C PRO A 102 -5.23 -8.74 -3.04
N GLU A 103 -5.61 -9.46 -4.09
CA GLU A 103 -7.01 -9.71 -4.45
C GLU A 103 -7.76 -10.43 -3.31
N ALA A 104 -7.18 -11.49 -2.76
CA ALA A 104 -7.79 -12.31 -1.71
C ALA A 104 -8.06 -11.56 -0.40
N LYS A 105 -7.42 -10.41 -0.20
CA LYS A 105 -7.62 -9.56 0.99
C LYS A 105 -8.55 -8.37 0.75
N THR A 106 -8.93 -8.14 -0.51
CA THR A 106 -9.65 -6.93 -0.93
C THR A 106 -10.99 -6.77 -0.23
N GLU A 107 -11.78 -7.84 -0.14
CA GLU A 107 -13.12 -7.76 0.49
C GLU A 107 -13.05 -7.48 1.99
N PHE A 108 -12.04 -8.04 2.69
CA PHE A 108 -11.81 -7.73 4.09
C PHE A 108 -11.47 -6.24 4.29
N VAL A 109 -10.54 -5.71 3.49
CA VAL A 109 -10.16 -4.29 3.57
C VAL A 109 -11.35 -3.38 3.28
N LYS A 110 -12.14 -3.68 2.23
CA LYS A 110 -13.36 -2.91 1.91
C LYS A 110 -14.37 -2.92 3.06
N LYS A 111 -14.58 -4.07 3.70
CA LYS A 111 -15.49 -4.19 4.84
C LYS A 111 -15.07 -3.27 6.00
N ILE A 112 -13.80 -3.32 6.38
CA ILE A 112 -13.26 -2.49 7.47
C ILE A 112 -13.35 -1.00 7.12
N VAL A 113 -12.89 -0.61 5.93
CA VAL A 113 -12.99 0.79 5.47
C VAL A 113 -14.45 1.25 5.40
N GLY A 114 -15.37 0.37 5.01
CA GLY A 114 -16.81 0.65 4.98
C GLY A 114 -17.37 0.97 6.36
N PHE A 115 -16.99 0.21 7.39
CA PHE A 115 -17.38 0.52 8.77
C PHE A 115 -16.76 1.82 9.26
N ALA A 116 -15.46 2.04 9.01
CA ALA A 116 -14.76 3.25 9.40
C ALA A 116 -15.36 4.52 8.77
N LYS A 117 -15.94 4.43 7.56
CA LYS A 117 -16.63 5.54 6.89
C LYS A 117 -18.07 5.77 7.34
N ALA A 118 -18.68 4.78 7.99
CA ALA A 118 -20.08 4.84 8.45
C ALA A 118 -20.23 5.42 9.86
N ASN A 119 -19.11 5.57 10.58
CA ASN A 119 -18.99 6.23 11.87
C ASN A 119 -18.59 7.70 11.69
#